data_AF-A0A4S2ED15-F1
#
_entry.id   AF-A0A4S2ED15-F1
#
_cell.length_a   1.000
_cell.length_b   1.000
_cell.length_c   1.000
_cell.angle_alpha   90.00
_cell.angle_beta   90.00
_cell.angle_gamma   90.00
#
_symmetry.space_group_name_H-M   'P 1'
#
loop_
_entity.id
_entity.type
_entity.pdbx_description
1 polymer ?
#
loop_
_entity_poly.entity_id
_entity_poly.type
_entity_poly.pdbx_seq_one_letter_code
_entity_poly.pdbx_strand_id
1 'polypeptide(L)'
;MDDGGIWSYTYSGDYMTSAILMFNGRKDVEDKYNFNDKGLMVSNDSFDKGIEYTDIPNLGGLFLAYTDNALGLDYCNLQYASLLGKAPKYLPKECIEYGTSDDDNVELTFHYELDEDGYVKKVEVKNLDGSETWWTETYTYERVK
;
A
#
# COMPACT_ATOMS: atom_id res chain seq x y z
N MET A 1 -30.12 -11.76 -1.25
CA MET A 1 -29.19 -12.57 -2.07
C MET A 1 -27.86 -12.50 -1.36
N ASP A 2 -26.97 -13.48 -1.53
CA ASP A 2 -25.63 -13.36 -0.95
C ASP A 2 -24.92 -12.23 -1.68
N ASP A 3 -24.90 -11.05 -1.07
CA ASP A 3 -24.30 -9.83 -1.60
C ASP A 3 -22.75 -9.85 -1.50
N GLY A 4 -22.16 -11.01 -1.18
CA GLY A 4 -20.72 -11.19 -1.03
C GLY A 4 -20.08 -11.69 -2.32
N GLY A 5 -19.11 -10.95 -2.84
CA GLY A 5 -18.20 -11.48 -3.86
C GLY A 5 -17.21 -12.50 -3.27
N ILE A 6 -16.57 -13.28 -4.15
CA ILE A 6 -15.54 -14.25 -3.77
C ILE A 6 -14.17 -13.62 -3.99
N TRP A 7 -13.41 -13.47 -2.91
CA TRP A 7 -12.01 -13.05 -2.98
C TRP A 7 -11.08 -14.25 -3.19
N SER A 8 -10.05 -14.07 -4.02
CA SER A 8 -8.95 -15.01 -4.21
C SER A 8 -7.62 -14.29 -4.07
N TYR A 9 -6.72 -14.84 -3.27
CA TYR A 9 -5.42 -14.26 -2.97
C TYR A 9 -4.30 -15.23 -3.37
N THR A 10 -3.26 -14.72 -4.03
CA THR A 10 -2.08 -15.50 -4.41
C THR A 10 -0.85 -14.97 -3.68
N TYR A 11 0.03 -15.88 -3.25
CA TYR A 11 1.21 -15.55 -2.47
C TYR A 11 2.48 -16.14 -3.09
N SER A 12 3.59 -15.43 -2.90
CA SER A 12 4.95 -15.94 -3.09
C SER A 12 5.69 -15.81 -1.76
N GLY A 13 5.89 -16.94 -1.08
CA GLY A 13 6.33 -16.93 0.32
C GLY A 13 5.28 -16.25 1.21
N ASP A 14 5.71 -15.27 2.00
CA ASP A 14 4.84 -14.51 2.90
C ASP A 14 4.27 -13.22 2.28
N TYR A 15 4.53 -12.97 0.99
CA TYR A 15 4.09 -11.76 0.28
C TYR A 15 2.92 -12.08 -0.64
N MET A 16 1.82 -11.33 -0.52
CA MET A 16 0.71 -11.42 -1.47
C MET A 16 1.12 -10.80 -2.80
N THR A 17 0.97 -11.55 -3.88
CA THR A 17 1.32 -11.13 -5.24
C THR A 17 0.09 -10.86 -6.11
N SER A 18 -1.11 -11.27 -5.67
CA SER A 18 -2.35 -10.91 -6.35
C SER A 18 -3.57 -11.01 -5.44
N ALA A 19 -4.54 -10.12 -5.65
CA ALA A 19 -5.88 -10.18 -5.09
C ALA A 19 -6.93 -10.01 -6.20
N ILE A 20 -7.95 -10.88 -6.22
CA ILE A 20 -9.00 -10.87 -7.23
C ILE A 20 -10.36 -10.98 -6.55
N LEU A 21 -11.29 -10.07 -6.87
CA LEU A 21 -12.70 -10.16 -6.49
C LEU A 21 -13.53 -10.64 -7.68
N MET A 22 -14.22 -11.76 -7.50
CA MET A 22 -15.27 -12.21 -8.41
C MET A 22 -16.64 -11.85 -7.83
N PHE A 23 -17.36 -10.93 -8.46
CA PHE A 23 -18.70 -10.50 -8.06
C PHE A 23 -19.70 -10.76 -9.18
N ASN A 24 -20.83 -11.43 -8.87
CA ASN A 24 -21.85 -11.80 -9.87
C ASN A 24 -21.29 -12.51 -11.12
N GLY A 25 -20.31 -13.40 -10.92
CA GLY A 25 -19.66 -14.15 -12.00
C GLY A 25 -18.73 -13.33 -12.90
N ARG A 26 -18.41 -12.09 -12.52
CA ARG A 26 -17.49 -11.19 -13.23
C ARG A 26 -16.32 -10.82 -12.32
N LYS A 27 -15.18 -10.52 -12.95
CA LYS A 27 -14.02 -9.96 -12.25
C LYS A 27 -14.28 -8.48 -11.99
N ASP A 28 -14.30 -8.09 -10.72
CA ASP A 28 -14.59 -6.72 -10.27
C ASP A 28 -13.31 -6.01 -9.81
N VAL A 29 -12.41 -6.73 -9.13
CA VAL A 29 -11.08 -6.26 -8.73
C VAL A 29 -10.04 -7.25 -9.22
N GLU A 30 -8.91 -6.74 -9.72
CA GLU A 30 -7.70 -7.50 -10.06
C GLU A 30 -6.49 -6.64 -9.76
N ASP A 31 -5.80 -6.98 -8.68
CA ASP A 31 -4.54 -6.35 -8.30
C ASP A 31 -3.39 -7.36 -8.40
N LYS A 32 -2.24 -6.88 -8.85
CA LYS A 32 -0.97 -7.60 -8.86
C LYS A 32 0.11 -6.79 -8.16
N TYR A 33 0.92 -7.47 -7.36
CA TYR A 33 2.02 -6.88 -6.62
C TYR A 33 3.30 -7.64 -6.91
N ASN A 34 4.34 -6.91 -7.32
CA ASN A 34 5.64 -7.48 -7.63
C ASN A 34 6.64 -7.12 -6.53
N PHE A 35 7.33 -8.14 -6.01
CA PHE A 35 8.36 -7.98 -4.99
C PHE A 35 9.71 -8.44 -5.51
N ASN A 36 10.78 -7.76 -5.10
CA ASN A 36 12.14 -8.24 -5.32
C ASN A 36 12.55 -9.30 -4.28
N ASP A 37 13.74 -9.87 -4.45
CA ASP A 37 14.34 -10.88 -3.57
C ASP A 37 14.61 -10.39 -2.14
N LYS A 38 14.55 -9.08 -1.90
CA LYS A 38 14.69 -8.45 -0.58
C LYS A 38 13.34 -8.21 0.11
N GLY A 39 12.22 -8.58 -0.53
CA GLY A 39 10.87 -8.37 0.02
C GLY A 39 10.40 -6.91 -0.05
N LEU A 40 10.91 -6.15 -1.02
CA LEU A 40 10.45 -4.79 -1.33
C LEU A 40 9.53 -4.84 -2.54
N MET A 41 8.39 -4.14 -2.48
CA MET A 41 7.48 -4.02 -3.61
C MET A 41 8.13 -3.10 -4.64
N VAL A 42 8.30 -3.59 -5.86
CA VAL A 42 8.91 -2.82 -6.95
C VAL A 42 7.88 -2.20 -7.89
N SER A 43 6.69 -2.80 -7.93
CA SER A 43 5.56 -2.35 -8.74
C SER A 43 4.24 -3.01 -8.36
N ASN A 44 3.13 -2.39 -8.78
CA ASN A 44 1.80 -2.97 -8.83
C ASN A 44 1.03 -2.39 -10.04
N ASP A 45 -0.27 -2.65 -10.15
CA ASP A 45 -1.08 -2.15 -11.28
C ASP A 45 -1.27 -0.61 -11.31
N SER A 46 -1.00 0.08 -10.20
CA SER A 46 -1.02 1.55 -10.09
C SER A 46 0.37 2.19 -10.20
N PHE A 47 1.44 1.41 -10.07
CA PHE A 47 2.84 1.86 -10.00
C PHE A 47 3.73 0.90 -10.82
N ASP A 48 4.04 1.20 -12.08
CA ASP A 48 4.80 0.30 -12.97
C ASP A 48 6.24 0.07 -12.51
N LYS A 49 6.99 1.07 -12.00
CA LYS A 49 8.39 0.91 -11.52
C LYS A 49 8.80 2.04 -10.56
N GLY A 50 9.66 1.74 -9.59
CA GLY A 50 10.51 2.77 -8.95
C GLY A 50 10.08 3.23 -7.57
N ILE A 51 9.46 2.36 -6.75
CA ILE A 51 9.34 2.65 -5.32
C ILE A 51 10.74 2.62 -4.72
N GLU A 52 11.24 3.78 -4.31
CA GLU A 52 12.41 3.81 -3.43
C GLU A 52 11.97 3.63 -1.99
N TYR A 53 12.89 3.11 -1.18
CA TYR A 53 12.65 2.85 0.23
C TYR A 53 13.64 3.62 1.08
N THR A 54 13.16 4.04 2.25
CA THR A 54 14.02 4.55 3.32
C THR A 54 14.81 3.41 3.98
N ASP A 55 15.75 3.74 4.85
CA ASP A 55 16.36 2.78 5.78
C ASP A 55 15.52 2.56 7.06
N ILE A 56 14.33 3.18 7.16
CA ILE A 56 13.46 3.11 8.34
C ILE A 56 12.69 1.77 8.33
N PRO A 57 12.84 0.91 9.35
CA PRO A 57 12.11 -0.35 9.43
C PRO A 57 10.60 -0.14 9.55
N ASN A 58 9.81 -0.93 8.81
CA ASN A 58 8.35 -0.91 8.91
C ASN A 58 7.84 -1.77 10.08
N LEU A 59 8.07 -1.30 11.31
CA LEU A 59 7.73 -2.04 12.54
C LEU A 59 6.22 -2.27 12.72
N GLY A 60 5.40 -1.35 12.21
CA GLY A 60 3.94 -1.44 12.27
C GLY A 60 3.32 -2.36 11.22
N GLY A 61 4.11 -2.90 10.28
CA GLY A 61 3.57 -3.68 9.17
C GLY A 61 2.62 -2.87 8.28
N LEU A 62 2.89 -1.57 8.13
CA LEU A 62 2.02 -0.66 7.40
C LEU A 62 2.03 -0.98 5.91
N PHE A 63 0.86 -1.29 5.38
CA PHE A 63 0.58 -1.23 3.96
C PHE A 63 0.12 0.20 3.67
N LEU A 64 0.96 0.99 3.02
CA LEU A 64 0.51 2.30 2.55
C LEU A 64 -0.46 2.05 1.39
N ALA A 65 -1.71 2.47 1.57
CA ALA A 65 -2.71 2.40 0.53
C ALA A 65 -2.41 3.51 -0.47
N TYR A 66 -1.91 3.12 -1.63
CA TYR A 66 -1.73 4.02 -2.74
C TYR A 66 -3.07 4.08 -3.50
N THR A 67 -3.81 5.17 -3.31
CA THR A 67 -5.13 5.45 -3.90
C THR A 67 -5.03 5.55 -5.43
N ASP A 68 -6.02 5.15 -6.25
CA ASP A 68 -7.06 6.06 -6.79
C ASP A 68 -8.49 5.50 -6.78
N ASN A 69 -8.73 4.38 -6.10
CA ASN A 69 -10.10 3.97 -5.80
C ASN A 69 -10.12 3.32 -4.44
N ALA A 70 -11.12 3.68 -3.64
CA ALA A 70 -11.53 2.92 -2.47
C ALA A 70 -12.05 1.54 -2.93
N LEU A 71 -11.14 0.71 -3.47
CA LEU A 71 -11.32 -0.70 -3.82
C LEU A 71 -11.95 -1.36 -2.59
N GLY A 72 -13.12 -1.96 -2.80
CA GLY A 72 -14.17 -2.18 -1.80
C GLY A 72 -13.66 -2.26 -0.36
N LEU A 73 -14.08 -1.30 0.48
CA LEU A 73 -13.66 -1.04 1.87
C LEU A 73 -13.13 -2.25 2.65
N ASP A 74 -13.78 -3.41 2.51
CA ASP A 74 -13.38 -4.68 3.11
C ASP A 74 -11.95 -5.13 2.75
N TYR A 75 -11.48 -4.93 1.53
CA TYR A 75 -10.13 -5.28 1.10
C TYR A 75 -9.05 -4.43 1.79
N CYS A 76 -9.22 -3.12 1.82
CA CYS A 76 -8.33 -2.20 2.54
C CYS A 76 -8.29 -2.56 4.04
N ASN A 77 -9.44 -2.89 4.63
CA ASN A 77 -9.51 -3.31 6.04
C ASN A 77 -8.70 -4.59 6.31
N LEU A 78 -8.72 -5.57 5.40
CA LEU A 78 -7.94 -6.79 5.51
C LEU A 78 -6.43 -6.54 5.34
N GLN A 79 -6.03 -5.62 4.47
CA GLN A 79 -4.64 -5.20 4.31
C GLN A 79 -4.13 -4.50 5.58
N TYR A 80 -4.88 -3.52 6.12
CA TYR A 80 -4.54 -2.83 7.37
C TYR A 80 -4.47 -3.77 8.58
N ALA A 81 -5.28 -4.84 8.58
CA ALA A 81 -5.22 -5.87 9.61
C ALA A 81 -4.04 -6.84 9.46
N SER A 82 -3.16 -6.66 8.46
CA SER A 82 -2.07 -7.59 8.12
C SER A 82 -2.52 -9.03 7.85
N LEU A 83 -3.80 -9.23 7.53
CA LEU A 83 -4.36 -10.57 7.25
C LEU A 83 -3.95 -11.09 5.88
N LEU A 84 -3.43 -10.20 5.02
CA LEU A 84 -3.12 -10.47 3.62
C LEU A 84 -1.62 -10.64 3.35
N GLY A 85 -0.79 -10.87 4.38
CA GLY A 85 0.64 -11.16 4.23
C GLY A 85 1.55 -10.10 4.84
N LYS A 86 2.84 -10.12 4.48
CA LYS A 86 3.83 -9.16 4.99
C LYS A 86 3.86 -7.88 4.16
N ALA A 87 3.85 -6.73 4.86
CA ALA A 87 4.16 -5.44 4.29
C ALA A 87 5.64 -5.37 3.86
N PRO A 88 6.02 -4.38 3.00
CA PRO A 88 7.41 -4.13 2.67
C PRO A 88 8.26 -3.92 3.93
N LYS A 89 9.50 -4.43 3.89
CA LYS A 89 10.43 -4.43 5.03
C LYS A 89 10.76 -3.02 5.56
N TYR A 90 10.85 -2.06 4.65
CA TYR A 90 11.17 -0.67 4.95
C TYR A 90 10.04 0.24 4.50
N LEU A 91 10.00 1.44 5.05
CA LEU A 91 9.00 2.44 4.66
C LEU A 91 9.35 3.04 3.27
N PRO A 92 8.38 3.17 2.35
CA PRO A 92 8.53 3.85 1.06
C PRO A 92 9.08 5.27 1.22
N LYS A 93 9.91 5.72 0.28
CA LYS A 93 10.47 7.08 0.27
C LYS A 93 9.81 7.93 -0.80
N GLU A 94 9.68 7.36 -1.99
CA GLU A 94 9.07 8.00 -3.15
C GLU A 94 8.48 6.93 -4.09
N CYS A 95 7.49 7.33 -4.88
CA CYS A 95 6.90 6.50 -5.92
C CYS A 95 6.34 7.37 -7.06
N ILE A 96 6.08 6.75 -8.21
CA ILE A 96 5.44 7.39 -9.36
C ILE A 96 4.09 6.71 -9.61
N GLU A 97 3.01 7.42 -9.33
CA GLU A 97 1.64 6.97 -9.61
C GLU A 97 1.31 7.23 -11.08
N TYR A 98 0.76 6.20 -11.76
CA TYR A 98 0.34 6.34 -13.15
C TYR A 98 -0.99 7.07 -13.25
N GLY A 99 -1.00 8.18 -13.98
CA GLY A 99 -2.23 8.81 -14.43
C GLY A 99 -2.77 8.14 -15.70
N THR A 100 -3.78 8.75 -16.31
CA THR A 100 -4.36 8.24 -17.57
C THR A 100 -3.46 8.38 -18.80
N SER A 101 -2.37 9.14 -18.67
CA SER A 101 -1.30 9.31 -19.65
C SER A 101 0.04 9.57 -18.96
N ASP A 102 1.17 9.44 -19.67
CA ASP A 102 2.50 9.67 -19.10
C ASP A 102 2.69 11.09 -18.54
N ASP A 103 1.98 12.08 -19.12
CA ASP A 103 1.98 13.47 -18.66
C ASP A 103 1.13 13.69 -17.40
N ASP A 104 0.30 12.70 -17.02
CA ASP A 104 -0.53 12.71 -15.81
C ASP A 104 0.14 11.97 -14.63
N ASN A 105 1.37 11.47 -14.83
CA ASN A 105 2.08 10.76 -13.76
C ASN A 105 2.41 11.71 -12.60
N VAL A 106 2.22 11.21 -11.39
CA VAL A 106 2.46 11.98 -10.17
C VAL A 106 3.60 11.35 -9.38
N GLU A 107 4.64 12.14 -9.17
CA GLU A 107 5.76 11.77 -8.30
C GLU A 107 5.42 12.16 -6.86
N LEU A 108 5.34 11.16 -6.00
CA LEU A 108 4.98 11.32 -4.59
C LEU A 108 6.18 11.05 -3.69
N THR A 109 6.27 11.79 -2.58
CA THR A 109 7.25 11.59 -1.50
C THR A 109 6.56 11.38 -0.17
N PHE A 110 7.17 10.55 0.67
CA PHE A 110 6.64 10.15 1.98
C PHE A 110 7.48 10.76 3.10
N HIS A 111 6.82 11.52 3.98
CA HIS A 111 7.45 12.20 5.10
C HIS A 111 6.94 11.60 6.41
N TYR A 112 7.80 10.86 7.10
CA TYR A 112 7.43 10.16 8.34
C TYR A 112 7.81 10.94 9.59
N GLU A 113 6.91 10.93 10.55
CA GLU A 113 7.23 11.21 11.94
C GLU A 113 7.13 9.90 12.75
N LEU A 114 8.18 9.59 13.52
CA LEU A 114 8.24 8.40 14.38
C LEU A 114 7.97 8.77 15.85
N ASP A 115 7.49 7.81 16.63
CA ASP A 115 7.44 7.88 18.09
C ASP A 115 8.77 7.42 18.73
N GLU A 116 8.80 7.39 20.07
CA GLU A 116 10.01 7.04 20.84
C GLU A 116 10.46 5.58 20.66
N ASP A 117 9.54 4.69 20.26
CA ASP A 117 9.79 3.27 20.03
C ASP A 117 10.13 2.99 18.54
N GLY A 118 10.12 4.03 17.70
CA GLY A 118 10.43 3.93 16.28
C GLY A 118 9.24 3.54 15.39
N TYR A 119 8.02 3.53 15.93
CA TYR A 119 6.81 3.33 15.14
C TYR A 119 6.37 4.63 14.46
N VAL A 120 5.80 4.53 13.26
CA VAL A 120 5.29 5.69 12.52
C VAL A 120 4.07 6.24 13.23
N LYS A 121 4.10 7.46 13.76
CA LYS A 121 2.93 8.16 14.31
C LYS A 121 2.18 8.99 13.26
N LYS A 122 2.87 9.40 12.20
CA LYS A 122 2.31 10.20 11.12
C LYS A 122 3.09 10.01 9.83
N VAL A 123 2.38 10.00 8.71
CA VAL A 123 2.96 10.13 7.37
C VAL A 123 2.24 11.25 6.62
N GLU A 124 2.99 12.14 5.98
CA GLU A 124 2.46 13.08 5.00
C GLU A 124 2.94 12.66 3.62
N VAL A 125 2.00 12.48 2.69
CA VAL A 125 2.31 12.17 1.29
C VAL A 125 2.15 13.45 0.47
N LYS A 126 3.20 13.80 -0.27
CA LYS A 126 3.32 15.09 -0.96
C LYS A 126 3.80 14.89 -2.40
N ASN A 127 3.55 15.87 -3.26
CA ASN A 127 4.27 15.97 -4.54
C ASN A 127 5.80 15.99 -4.31
N LEU A 128 6.59 15.59 -5.32
CA LEU A 128 8.05 15.55 -5.23
C LEU A 128 8.67 16.89 -4.79
N ASP A 129 8.13 18.01 -5.24
CA ASP A 129 8.60 19.35 -4.88
C ASP A 129 8.17 19.80 -3.46
N GLY A 130 7.36 18.98 -2.77
CA GLY A 130 6.84 19.24 -1.43
C GLY A 130 5.79 20.36 -1.35
N SER A 131 5.33 20.87 -2.49
CA SER A 131 4.42 22.04 -2.55
C SER A 131 2.99 21.74 -2.09
N GLU A 132 2.54 20.50 -2.27
CA GLU A 132 1.18 20.06 -1.99
C GLU A 132 1.18 18.77 -1.18
N THR A 133 0.34 18.71 -0.16
CA THR A 133 0.06 17.48 0.60
C THR A 133 -1.21 16.86 0.05
N TRP A 134 -1.08 15.64 -0.47
CA TRP A 134 -2.20 14.89 -1.01
C TRP A 134 -3.03 14.29 0.10
N TRP A 135 -2.37 13.59 1.03
CA TRP A 135 -3.03 13.07 2.22
C TRP A 135 -2.07 12.95 3.41
N THR A 136 -2.67 12.72 4.58
CA THR A 136 -1.97 12.53 5.84
C THR A 136 -2.64 11.40 6.60
N GLU A 137 -1.83 10.46 7.10
CA GLU A 137 -2.31 9.39 7.96
C GLU A 137 -1.64 9.52 9.33
N THR A 138 -2.41 9.27 10.38
CA THR A 138 -1.94 9.29 11.77
C THR A 138 -2.21 7.95 12.41
N TYR A 139 -1.24 7.46 13.16
CA TYR A 139 -1.25 6.15 13.78
C TYR A 139 -1.08 6.28 15.28
N THR A 140 -1.77 5.43 16.03
CA THR A 140 -1.66 5.36 17.49
C THR A 140 -1.51 3.90 17.88
N TYR A 141 -0.39 3.57 18.53
CA TYR A 141 -0.11 2.23 19.01
C TYR A 141 -0.45 2.13 20.48
N GLU A 142 -1.31 1.20 20.83
CA GLU A 142 -1.70 0.92 22.22
C GLU A 142 -1.13 -0.43 22.65
N ARG A 143 -0.73 -0.53 23.92
CA ARG A 143 -0.32 -1.81 24.49
C ARG A 143 -1.54 -2.72 24.62
N VAL A 144 -1.43 -3.92 24.07
CA VAL A 144 -2.42 -5.00 24.28
C VAL A 144 -2.46 -5.35 25.77
N LYS A 145 -3.67 -5.42 26.33
CA LYS A 145 -3.91 -5.76 27.74
C LYS A 145 -4.35 -7.22 27.88
#